data_AF-A0A2G6L027-F1
#
_entry.id   AF-A0A2G6L027-F1
#
_cell.length_a   1.000
_cell.length_b   1.000
_cell.length_c   1.000
_cell.angle_alpha   90.00
_cell.angle_beta   90.00
_cell.angle_gamma   90.00
#
_symmetry.space_group_name_H-M   'P 1'
#
loop_
_entity.id
_entity.type
_entity.pdbx_description
1 polymer ?
#
loop_
_entity_poly.entity_id
_entity_poly.type
_entity_poly.pdbx_seq_one_letter_code
_entity_poly.pdbx_strand_id
1 'polypeptide(L)'
;MKQALKSCLEAMKNAENYQAWADAAKEYDRLSGNDEWKEDDASPLYDYKMIRLRYNELRTAREREDVNQLVFYINEGLHGNLGRIANPALYGQCCFGTKQLVTEYLQEVCDSLEWICNTEFEDFPFVKKIEFFERTAAAFGQSGLMLSGGAALGMFHLGVLKAMYDEHLLPSVISGSSAGSIMAAVLGTHTDEELDEIFDPEYLYVEAFRTVGWRGTLKGQGVLDPAQLELCLERNVKDLTFEEAFERTGRRINITVSPADPHQESRLLNAMTSPHVLVRKASLASCAIPYVYPPVMLWAKNIDGEKCPYIPSRQWVDGSIKNDLPALRLARLYGVNHTIVSQTNPHVVPFISRKRREKNAVGYLLDMVASNARYNAGQVLEFITDKISNQQLALLLDKTHSIVNQSYRGDINIVPPRNPGNVFKIIANAKPSDVA
;
A
#
# COMPACT_ATOMS: atom_id res chain seq x y z
N MET A 1 20.76 21.70 25.32
CA MET A 1 19.55 20.94 24.94
C MET A 1 19.07 21.25 23.53
N LYS A 2 18.66 22.49 23.18
CA LYS A 2 18.16 22.83 21.82
C LYS A 2 19.14 22.52 20.67
N GLN A 3 20.44 22.76 20.86
CA GLN A 3 21.46 22.46 19.84
C GLN A 3 21.67 20.96 19.63
N ALA A 4 21.62 20.15 20.70
CA ALA A 4 21.73 18.70 20.62
C ALA A 4 20.53 18.07 19.88
N LEU A 5 19.31 18.51 20.20
CA LEU A 5 18.09 18.10 19.48
C LEU A 5 18.17 18.45 18.00
N LYS A 6 18.65 19.66 17.66
CA LYS A 6 18.84 20.06 16.26
C LYS A 6 19.86 19.17 15.55
N SER A 7 20.96 18.83 16.22
CA SER A 7 21.98 17.92 15.67
C SER A 7 21.41 16.53 15.37
N CYS A 8 20.53 16.00 16.24
CA CYS A 8 19.88 14.71 16.00
C CYS A 8 18.95 14.77 14.78
N LEU A 9 18.19 15.86 14.62
CA LEU A 9 17.34 16.06 13.43
C LEU A 9 18.16 16.18 12.14
N GLU A 10 19.33 16.83 12.19
CA GLU A 10 20.26 16.90 11.07
C GLU A 10 20.86 15.52 10.76
N ALA A 11 21.22 14.74 11.78
CA ALA A 11 21.70 13.37 11.62
C ALA A 11 20.64 12.46 11.00
N MET A 12 19.38 12.51 11.47
CA MET A 12 18.27 11.78 10.86
C MET A 12 18.06 12.16 9.39
N LYS A 13 18.21 13.44 9.04
CA LYS A 13 18.00 13.90 7.66
C LYS A 13 19.10 13.41 6.71
N ASN A 14 20.32 13.25 7.21
CA ASN A 14 21.50 12.89 6.42
C ASN A 14 21.91 11.42 6.61
N ALA A 15 21.08 10.61 7.27
CA ALA A 15 21.38 9.20 7.51
C ALA A 15 21.38 8.42 6.19
N GLU A 16 22.43 7.62 5.99
CA GLU A 16 22.63 6.82 4.77
C GLU A 16 21.97 5.44 4.84
N ASN A 17 21.58 5.01 6.04
CA ASN A 17 20.90 3.73 6.27
C ASN A 17 19.92 3.82 7.44
N TYR A 18 19.06 2.81 7.54
CA TYR A 18 18.02 2.73 8.58
C TYR A 18 18.61 2.75 9.99
N GLN A 19 19.71 2.02 10.23
CA GLN A 19 20.32 1.93 11.55
C GLN A 19 20.83 3.30 12.05
N ALA A 20 21.55 4.05 11.21
CA ALA A 20 22.01 5.40 11.54
C ALA A 20 20.84 6.36 11.79
N TRP A 21 19.76 6.24 11.01
CA TRP A 21 18.54 7.01 11.23
C TRP A 21 17.89 6.65 12.57
N ALA A 22 17.78 5.37 12.88
CA ALA A 22 17.16 4.85 14.09
C ALA A 22 17.92 5.27 15.35
N ASP A 23 19.26 5.23 15.31
CA ASP A 23 20.09 5.64 16.45
C ASP A 23 19.97 7.16 16.72
N ALA A 24 19.96 7.98 15.67
CA ALA A 24 19.70 9.42 15.80
C ALA A 24 18.28 9.72 16.32
N ALA A 25 17.28 8.95 15.88
CA ALA A 25 15.90 9.08 16.32
C ALA A 25 15.71 8.70 17.80
N LYS A 26 16.35 7.62 18.25
CA LYS A 26 16.35 7.20 19.66
C LYS A 26 17.03 8.23 20.55
N GLU A 27 18.18 8.77 20.14
CA GLU A 27 18.86 9.82 20.89
C GLU A 27 18.04 11.11 20.96
N TYR A 28 17.33 11.47 19.88
CA TYR A 28 16.38 12.58 19.90
C TYR A 28 15.26 12.33 20.93
N ASP A 29 14.68 11.14 20.95
CA ASP A 29 13.60 10.80 21.88
C ASP A 29 14.08 10.85 23.35
N ARG A 30 15.28 10.34 23.61
CA ARG A 30 15.93 10.40 24.93
C ARG A 30 16.14 11.84 25.40
N LEU A 31 16.66 12.72 24.52
CA LEU A 31 16.96 14.11 24.86
C LEU A 31 15.72 15.01 24.96
N SER A 32 14.62 14.63 24.32
CA SER A 32 13.36 15.38 24.32
C SER A 32 12.42 15.01 25.47
N GLY A 33 12.71 13.92 26.20
CA GLY A 33 11.83 13.34 27.22
C GLY A 33 10.75 12.44 26.63
N ASN A 34 10.82 12.13 25.34
CA ASN A 34 9.87 11.23 24.69
C ASN A 34 10.01 9.78 25.19
N ASP A 35 11.19 9.37 25.67
CA ASP A 35 11.35 8.04 26.25
C ASP A 35 10.55 7.87 27.55
N GLU A 36 10.54 8.89 28.43
CA GLU A 36 9.69 8.89 29.62
C GLU A 36 8.20 8.78 29.23
N TRP A 37 7.80 9.43 28.14
CA TRP A 37 6.45 9.27 27.59
C TRP A 37 6.18 7.85 27.08
N LYS A 38 7.17 7.14 26.52
CA LYS A 38 7.00 5.75 26.07
C LYS A 38 6.82 4.80 27.25
N GLU A 39 7.58 5.03 28.33
CA GLU A 39 7.58 4.22 29.55
C GLU A 39 6.30 4.41 30.37
N ASP A 40 5.71 5.60 30.38
CA ASP A 40 4.41 5.82 31.01
C ASP A 40 3.30 5.15 30.20
N ASP A 41 2.69 4.09 30.73
CA ASP A 41 1.54 3.42 30.12
C ASP A 41 0.38 4.39 29.87
N ALA A 42 0.16 5.36 30.77
CA ALA A 42 -1.03 6.18 30.76
C ALA A 42 -1.11 7.07 29.51
N SER A 43 -2.25 7.01 28.84
CA SER A 43 -2.56 7.93 27.73
C SER A 43 -4.06 7.97 27.47
N PRO A 44 -4.63 9.12 27.11
CA PRO A 44 -6.01 9.21 26.64
C PRO A 44 -6.20 8.65 25.22
N LEU A 45 -5.12 8.27 24.54
CA LEU A 45 -5.16 7.86 23.13
C LEU A 45 -5.52 6.39 22.93
N TYR A 46 -5.38 5.56 23.97
CA TYR A 46 -5.68 4.11 23.98
C TYR A 46 -6.07 3.64 25.38
N ASP A 47 -6.73 2.50 25.48
CA ASP A 47 -7.12 1.88 26.76
C ASP A 47 -5.96 1.09 27.36
N TYR A 48 -5.00 1.82 27.95
CA TYR A 48 -3.80 1.23 28.54
C TYR A 48 -4.11 0.23 29.66
N LYS A 49 -5.20 0.43 30.42
CA LYS A 49 -5.59 -0.48 31.52
C LYS A 49 -6.02 -1.83 30.98
N MET A 50 -6.87 -1.83 29.94
CA MET A 50 -7.26 -3.05 29.26
C MET A 50 -6.03 -3.75 28.66
N ILE A 51 -5.15 -3.02 27.96
CA ILE A 51 -3.98 -3.63 27.32
C ILE A 51 -3.01 -4.23 28.35
N ARG A 52 -2.75 -3.53 29.47
CA ARG A 52 -1.89 -4.07 30.54
C ARG A 52 -2.49 -5.32 31.19
N LEU A 53 -3.80 -5.34 31.43
CA LEU A 53 -4.48 -6.53 31.93
C LEU A 53 -4.30 -7.71 30.98
N ARG A 54 -4.58 -7.50 29.69
CA ARG A 54 -4.49 -8.53 28.64
C ARG A 54 -3.06 -9.05 28.46
N TYR A 55 -2.07 -8.15 28.49
CA TYR A 55 -0.66 -8.52 28.49
C TYR A 55 -0.32 -9.48 29.63
N ASN A 56 -0.73 -9.15 30.86
CA ASN A 56 -0.48 -10.00 32.02
C ASN A 56 -1.22 -11.35 31.94
N GLU A 57 -2.45 -11.38 31.42
CA GLU A 57 -3.24 -12.60 31.22
C GLU A 57 -2.57 -13.56 30.24
N LEU A 58 -2.16 -13.06 29.07
CA LEU A 58 -1.46 -13.85 28.06
C LEU A 58 -0.13 -14.38 28.59
N ARG A 59 0.68 -13.49 29.18
CA ARG A 59 1.97 -13.84 29.76
C ARG A 59 1.86 -14.89 30.85
N THR A 60 0.92 -14.72 31.78
CA THR A 60 0.70 -15.69 32.88
C THR A 60 0.24 -17.04 32.35
N ALA A 61 -0.66 -17.07 31.35
CA ALA A 61 -1.12 -18.32 30.74
C ALA A 61 0.02 -19.04 30.02
N ARG A 62 0.88 -18.31 29.29
CA ARG A 62 2.06 -18.85 28.62
C ARG A 62 3.11 -19.38 29.61
N GLU A 63 3.44 -18.61 30.65
CA GLU A 63 4.41 -19.01 31.68
C GLU A 63 3.95 -20.24 32.50
N ARG A 64 2.63 -20.46 32.59
CA ARG A 64 2.04 -21.66 33.21
C ARG A 64 1.86 -22.83 32.23
N GLU A 65 2.24 -22.65 30.98
CA GLU A 65 2.05 -23.63 29.90
C GLU A 65 0.58 -24.05 29.71
N ASP A 66 -0.37 -23.16 30.04
CA ASP A 66 -1.81 -23.42 29.93
C ASP A 66 -2.32 -23.02 28.53
N VAL A 67 -2.20 -23.96 27.60
CA VAL A 67 -2.65 -23.77 26.21
C VAL A 67 -4.14 -23.46 26.10
N ASN A 68 -4.98 -24.08 26.93
CA ASN A 68 -6.43 -23.90 26.84
C ASN A 68 -6.82 -22.48 27.24
N GLN A 69 -6.22 -21.97 28.32
CA GLN A 69 -6.46 -20.60 28.77
C GLN A 69 -5.91 -19.57 27.78
N LEU A 70 -4.72 -19.83 27.21
CA LEU A 70 -4.11 -18.93 26.23
C LEU A 70 -4.93 -18.84 24.94
N VAL A 71 -5.37 -19.99 24.42
CA VAL A 71 -6.26 -20.08 23.26
C VAL A 71 -7.58 -19.37 23.54
N PHE A 72 -8.14 -19.52 24.75
CA PHE A 72 -9.35 -18.81 25.15
C PHE A 72 -9.17 -17.28 25.08
N TYR A 73 -8.12 -16.73 25.70
CA TYR A 73 -7.87 -15.28 25.72
C TYR A 73 -7.62 -14.69 24.33
N ILE A 74 -6.89 -15.40 23.46
CA ILE A 74 -6.64 -14.96 22.08
C ILE A 74 -7.96 -14.91 21.31
N ASN A 75 -8.79 -15.96 21.41
CA ASN A 75 -10.07 -16.01 20.71
C ASN A 75 -11.08 -14.96 21.19
N GLU A 76 -11.07 -14.58 22.47
CA GLU A 76 -12.00 -13.58 22.99
C GLU A 76 -11.75 -12.16 22.47
N GLY A 77 -10.54 -11.83 21.98
CA GLY A 77 -10.31 -10.43 21.65
C GLY A 77 -9.03 -10.06 20.93
N LEU A 78 -8.38 -10.97 20.20
CA LEU A 78 -7.36 -10.54 19.26
C LEU A 78 -8.03 -9.89 18.03
N HIS A 79 -8.23 -8.57 18.12
CA HIS A 79 -8.71 -7.73 17.03
C HIS A 79 -7.62 -6.73 16.63
N GLY A 80 -7.53 -6.40 15.34
CA GLY A 80 -6.44 -5.58 14.78
C GLY A 80 -6.23 -4.19 15.42
N ASN A 81 -7.23 -3.65 16.12
CA ASN A 81 -7.11 -2.36 16.82
C ASN A 81 -7.72 -2.40 18.24
N LEU A 82 -7.49 -3.50 18.96
CA LEU A 82 -7.93 -3.64 20.36
C LEU A 82 -7.44 -2.45 21.21
N GLY A 83 -8.30 -1.89 22.05
CA GLY A 83 -7.94 -0.77 22.92
C GLY A 83 -7.50 0.50 22.19
N ARG A 84 -7.65 0.59 20.87
CA ARG A 84 -7.15 1.69 20.01
C ARG A 84 -5.62 1.81 19.99
N ILE A 85 -4.90 0.70 20.11
CA ILE A 85 -3.43 0.67 20.04
C ILE A 85 -2.88 1.21 18.72
N ALA A 86 -3.62 1.09 17.60
CA ALA A 86 -3.22 1.59 16.29
C ALA A 86 -3.59 3.08 16.07
N ASN A 87 -3.87 3.85 17.13
CA ASN A 87 -4.21 5.27 17.01
C ASN A 87 -3.00 6.07 16.46
N PRO A 88 -3.10 6.73 15.28
CA PRO A 88 -1.96 7.42 14.67
C PRO A 88 -1.32 8.51 15.54
N ALA A 89 -2.07 9.07 16.49
CA ALA A 89 -1.54 10.07 17.42
C ALA A 89 -0.47 9.50 18.37
N LEU A 90 -0.49 8.19 18.66
CA LEU A 90 0.53 7.51 19.47
C LEU A 90 1.87 7.43 18.72
N TYR A 91 1.82 7.20 17.42
CA TYR A 91 3.00 7.05 16.55
C TYR A 91 3.55 8.39 16.04
N GLY A 92 2.92 9.51 16.43
CA GLY A 92 3.37 10.86 16.07
C GLY A 92 4.10 11.60 17.19
N GLN A 93 4.14 11.05 18.41
CA GLN A 93 4.79 11.69 19.56
C GLN A 93 6.32 11.49 19.55
N CYS A 94 6.74 10.27 19.21
CA CYS A 94 8.14 9.87 19.20
C CYS A 94 8.67 9.78 17.77
N CYS A 95 9.98 9.96 17.61
CA CYS A 95 10.66 9.70 16.35
C CYS A 95 10.82 8.20 16.08
N PHE A 96 11.06 7.41 17.14
CA PHE A 96 11.24 5.96 17.05
C PHE A 96 10.32 5.20 18.00
N GLY A 97 9.49 4.32 17.47
CA GLY A 97 8.56 3.50 18.25
C GLY A 97 7.36 4.27 18.82
N THR A 98 6.68 3.67 19.78
CA THR A 98 5.54 4.27 20.50
C THR A 98 5.52 3.79 21.95
N LYS A 99 4.38 3.90 22.64
CA LYS A 99 4.17 3.38 24.01
C LYS A 99 4.74 1.97 24.17
N GLN A 100 5.58 1.79 25.17
CA GLN A 100 6.28 0.54 25.45
C GLN A 100 5.30 -0.61 25.70
N LEU A 101 4.21 -0.35 26.44
CA LEU A 101 3.14 -1.33 26.67
C LEU A 101 2.52 -1.88 25.39
N VAL A 102 2.37 -1.07 24.35
CA VAL A 102 1.82 -1.53 23.05
C VAL A 102 2.77 -2.51 22.41
N THR A 103 4.07 -2.20 22.40
CA THR A 103 5.13 -3.07 21.86
C THR A 103 5.20 -4.38 22.64
N GLU A 104 5.23 -4.32 23.98
CA GLU A 104 5.27 -5.49 24.87
C GLU A 104 4.05 -6.40 24.68
N TYR A 105 2.86 -5.82 24.58
CA TYR A 105 1.64 -6.58 24.33
C TYR A 105 1.67 -7.29 22.98
N LEU A 106 2.06 -6.60 21.90
CA LEU A 106 2.14 -7.21 20.57
C LEU A 106 3.21 -8.31 20.52
N GLN A 107 4.36 -8.10 21.16
CA GLN A 107 5.40 -9.12 21.26
C GLN A 107 4.89 -10.35 22.04
N GLU A 108 4.21 -10.16 23.16
CA GLU A 108 3.64 -11.27 23.94
C GLU A 108 2.59 -12.06 23.14
N VAL A 109 1.79 -11.39 22.31
CA VAL A 109 0.87 -12.05 21.37
C VAL A 109 1.64 -12.91 20.36
N CYS A 110 2.70 -12.36 19.75
CA CYS A 110 3.54 -13.10 18.81
C CYS A 110 4.20 -14.32 19.48
N ASP A 111 4.86 -14.12 20.62
CA ASP A 111 5.50 -15.18 21.40
C ASP A 111 4.49 -16.28 21.78
N SER A 112 3.27 -15.90 22.16
CA SER A 112 2.18 -16.82 22.50
C SER A 112 1.73 -17.65 21.29
N LEU A 113 1.57 -17.02 20.12
CA LEU A 113 1.20 -17.70 18.88
C LEU A 113 2.30 -18.65 18.41
N GLU A 114 3.56 -18.22 18.46
CA GLU A 114 4.72 -19.06 18.13
C GLU A 114 4.84 -20.25 19.07
N TRP A 115 4.64 -20.04 20.37
CA TRP A 115 4.64 -21.12 21.36
C TRP A 115 3.55 -22.16 21.10
N ILE A 116 2.31 -21.72 20.81
CA ILE A 116 1.21 -22.61 20.42
C ILE A 116 1.55 -23.38 19.14
N CYS A 117 2.18 -22.72 18.16
CA CYS A 117 2.55 -23.33 16.89
C CYS A 117 3.57 -24.47 17.11
N ASN A 118 4.66 -24.17 17.82
CA ASN A 118 5.85 -25.02 17.92
C ASN A 118 5.76 -26.13 18.99
N THR A 119 4.81 -26.06 19.92
CA THR A 119 4.72 -27.00 21.06
C THR A 119 3.63 -28.03 20.85
N GLU A 120 3.89 -29.33 21.04
CA GLU A 120 2.85 -30.35 20.97
C GLU A 120 2.02 -30.42 22.26
N PHE A 121 0.70 -30.57 22.13
CA PHE A 121 -0.23 -30.63 23.26
C PHE A 121 -1.17 -31.83 23.09
N GLU A 122 -1.38 -32.61 24.15
CA GLU A 122 -2.32 -33.74 24.13
C GLU A 122 -3.77 -33.27 23.93
N ASP A 123 -4.18 -32.21 24.64
CA ASP A 123 -5.55 -31.67 24.61
C ASP A 123 -5.84 -30.73 23.42
N PHE A 124 -4.77 -30.28 22.73
CA PHE A 124 -4.83 -29.33 21.61
C PHE A 124 -4.07 -29.86 20.38
N PRO A 125 -4.61 -30.91 19.72
CA PRO A 125 -3.95 -31.57 18.60
C PRO A 125 -3.89 -30.69 17.34
N PHE A 126 -3.06 -31.12 16.39
CA PHE A 126 -2.76 -30.40 15.14
C PHE A 126 -3.99 -29.86 14.39
N VAL A 127 -5.06 -30.65 14.27
CA VAL A 127 -6.29 -30.21 13.57
C VAL A 127 -6.96 -29.02 14.28
N LYS A 128 -7.01 -29.02 15.61
CA LYS A 128 -7.55 -27.88 16.38
C LYS A 128 -6.65 -26.65 16.27
N LYS A 129 -5.33 -26.84 16.15
CA LYS A 129 -4.40 -25.74 15.90
C LYS A 129 -4.68 -25.06 14.57
N ILE A 130 -4.86 -25.82 13.49
CA ILE A 130 -5.19 -25.27 12.17
C ILE A 130 -6.44 -24.40 12.26
N GLU A 131 -7.54 -24.95 12.80
CA GLU A 131 -8.80 -24.21 12.96
C GLU A 131 -8.61 -22.92 13.77
N PHE A 132 -7.83 -23.00 14.86
CA PHE A 132 -7.51 -21.84 15.68
C PHE A 132 -6.74 -20.77 14.92
N PHE A 133 -5.68 -21.13 14.19
CA PHE A 133 -4.87 -20.16 13.43
C PHE A 133 -5.66 -19.56 12.26
N GLU A 134 -6.45 -20.37 11.54
CA GLU A 134 -7.31 -19.88 10.45
C GLU A 134 -8.33 -18.86 10.96
N ARG A 135 -9.03 -19.19 12.06
CA ARG A 135 -9.99 -18.27 12.68
C ARG A 135 -9.32 -17.02 13.22
N THR A 136 -8.19 -17.17 13.90
CA THR A 136 -7.44 -16.06 14.50
C THR A 136 -6.93 -15.10 13.41
N ALA A 137 -6.37 -15.63 12.32
CA ALA A 137 -5.93 -14.84 11.18
C ALA A 137 -7.09 -14.09 10.51
N ALA A 138 -8.23 -14.76 10.31
CA ALA A 138 -9.42 -14.14 9.73
C ALA A 138 -10.00 -13.02 10.60
N ALA A 139 -10.00 -13.20 11.93
CA ALA A 139 -10.50 -12.21 12.88
C ALA A 139 -9.54 -11.01 13.05
N PHE A 140 -8.23 -11.28 13.10
CA PHE A 140 -7.22 -10.24 13.26
C PHE A 140 -7.07 -9.38 12.01
N GLY A 141 -7.21 -9.98 10.82
CA GLY A 141 -6.99 -9.36 9.52
C GLY A 141 -5.50 -9.25 9.18
N GLN A 142 -5.18 -8.45 8.16
CA GLN A 142 -3.81 -8.28 7.70
C GLN A 142 -3.55 -6.90 7.08
N SER A 143 -2.27 -6.58 6.94
CA SER A 143 -1.81 -5.41 6.19
C SER A 143 -1.92 -5.65 4.69
N GLY A 144 -2.24 -4.59 3.94
CA GLY A 144 -2.18 -4.57 2.47
C GLY A 144 -1.40 -3.36 1.97
N LEU A 145 -0.58 -3.56 0.94
CA LEU A 145 0.15 -2.50 0.26
C LEU A 145 -0.61 -2.05 -0.98
N MET A 146 -0.81 -0.74 -1.14
CA MET A 146 -1.43 -0.14 -2.32
C MET A 146 -0.48 0.86 -2.97
N LEU A 147 -0.15 0.60 -4.23
CA LEU A 147 0.74 1.41 -5.07
C LEU A 147 -0.14 2.22 -6.02
N SER A 148 -0.21 3.53 -5.79
CA SER A 148 -1.04 4.45 -6.59
C SER A 148 -0.54 4.59 -8.02
N GLY A 149 -1.39 5.11 -8.89
CA GLY A 149 -0.98 5.63 -10.18
C GLY A 149 -0.14 6.91 -10.07
N GLY A 150 0.74 7.14 -11.05
CA GLY A 150 1.62 8.31 -11.08
C GLY A 150 2.78 8.14 -12.08
N ALA A 151 2.49 8.31 -13.38
CA ALA A 151 3.37 8.05 -14.52
C ALA A 151 4.88 8.24 -14.27
N ALA A 152 5.31 9.47 -13.94
CA ALA A 152 6.73 9.85 -13.85
C ALA A 152 7.44 9.41 -12.55
N LEU A 153 6.70 8.89 -11.56
CA LEU A 153 7.22 8.55 -10.24
C LEU A 153 7.20 7.04 -9.98
N GLY A 154 7.11 6.18 -11.00
CA GLY A 154 7.21 4.73 -10.85
C GLY A 154 8.45 4.29 -10.04
N MET A 155 9.58 4.98 -10.20
CA MET A 155 10.81 4.73 -9.44
C MET A 155 10.68 5.00 -7.93
N PHE A 156 9.75 5.86 -7.51
CA PHE A 156 9.47 6.07 -6.09
C PHE A 156 8.90 4.80 -5.46
N HIS A 157 8.00 4.10 -6.15
CA HIS A 157 7.50 2.81 -5.68
C HIS A 157 8.62 1.79 -5.56
N LEU A 158 9.60 1.78 -6.49
CA LEU A 158 10.75 0.90 -6.40
C LEU A 158 11.53 1.10 -5.09
N GLY A 159 11.85 2.35 -4.75
CA GLY A 159 12.56 2.67 -3.49
C GLY A 159 11.77 2.27 -2.25
N VAL A 160 10.44 2.50 -2.25
CA VAL A 160 9.56 2.04 -1.15
C VAL A 160 9.55 0.52 -1.05
N LEU A 161 9.42 -0.17 -2.17
CA LEU A 161 9.37 -1.62 -2.21
C LEU A 161 10.69 -2.24 -1.79
N LYS A 162 11.83 -1.69 -2.25
CA LYS A 162 13.15 -2.12 -1.84
C LYS A 162 13.32 -1.96 -0.33
N ALA A 163 13.01 -0.79 0.22
CA ALA A 163 13.11 -0.57 1.67
C ALA A 163 12.21 -1.52 2.48
N MET A 164 11.01 -1.81 1.99
CA MET A 164 10.13 -2.78 2.64
C MET A 164 10.61 -4.23 2.44
N TYR A 165 11.25 -4.54 1.32
CA TYR A 165 11.79 -5.87 1.02
C TYR A 165 13.02 -6.17 1.88
N ASP A 166 13.99 -5.24 1.92
CA ASP A 166 15.22 -5.32 2.70
C ASP A 166 14.95 -5.53 4.20
N GLU A 167 13.87 -4.92 4.73
CA GLU A 167 13.46 -5.02 6.14
C GLU A 167 12.41 -6.13 6.39
N HIS A 168 12.10 -6.95 5.38
CA HIS A 168 11.08 -8.03 5.45
C HIS A 168 9.68 -7.56 5.89
N LEU A 169 9.29 -6.35 5.48
CA LEU A 169 8.02 -5.69 5.81
C LEU A 169 6.98 -5.73 4.67
N LEU A 170 7.27 -6.39 3.54
CA LEU A 170 6.32 -6.44 2.43
C LEU A 170 5.07 -7.25 2.78
N PRO A 171 3.86 -6.65 2.69
CA PRO A 171 2.63 -7.39 2.90
C PRO A 171 2.36 -8.42 1.80
N SER A 172 1.69 -9.52 2.16
CA SER A 172 1.30 -10.56 1.19
C SER A 172 0.22 -10.11 0.19
N VAL A 173 -0.56 -9.09 0.54
CA VAL A 173 -1.61 -8.51 -0.31
C VAL A 173 -1.11 -7.19 -0.90
N ILE A 174 -0.92 -7.17 -2.21
CA ILE A 174 -0.36 -6.03 -2.93
C ILE A 174 -1.35 -5.60 -4.00
N SER A 175 -1.66 -4.31 -4.07
CA SER A 175 -2.52 -3.72 -5.10
C SER A 175 -1.77 -2.64 -5.83
N GLY A 176 -1.93 -2.59 -7.16
CA GLY A 176 -1.30 -1.60 -8.01
C GLY A 176 -2.25 -1.06 -9.06
N SER A 177 -2.06 0.21 -9.38
CA SER A 177 -2.79 0.95 -10.41
C SER A 177 -1.79 1.71 -11.28
N SER A 178 -1.96 1.71 -12.61
CA SER A 178 -1.04 2.38 -13.53
C SER A 178 0.42 1.99 -13.28
N ALA A 179 1.34 2.94 -13.07
CA ALA A 179 2.74 2.67 -12.73
C ALA A 179 2.91 1.71 -11.53
N GLY A 180 2.04 1.80 -10.51
CA GLY A 180 2.02 0.88 -9.37
C GLY A 180 1.63 -0.55 -9.75
N SER A 181 0.83 -0.73 -10.82
CA SER A 181 0.47 -2.07 -11.33
C SER A 181 1.65 -2.81 -11.92
N ILE A 182 2.61 -2.08 -12.51
CA ILE A 182 3.85 -2.68 -13.04
C ILE A 182 4.65 -3.26 -11.88
N MET A 183 4.82 -2.48 -10.82
CA MET A 183 5.55 -2.94 -9.64
C MET A 183 4.85 -4.10 -8.92
N ALA A 184 3.52 -4.04 -8.79
CA ALA A 184 2.74 -5.16 -8.26
C ALA A 184 2.88 -6.43 -9.13
N ALA A 185 2.88 -6.28 -10.46
CA ALA A 185 3.09 -7.39 -11.38
C ALA A 185 4.48 -8.00 -11.23
N VAL A 186 5.55 -7.18 -11.13
CA VAL A 186 6.92 -7.64 -10.91
C VAL A 186 7.00 -8.46 -9.62
N LEU A 187 6.49 -7.93 -8.49
CA LEU A 187 6.51 -8.64 -7.20
C LEU A 187 5.76 -9.97 -7.25
N GLY A 188 4.60 -10.01 -7.91
CA GLY A 188 3.78 -11.23 -7.96
C GLY A 188 4.26 -12.28 -8.95
N THR A 189 5.12 -11.94 -9.91
CA THR A 189 5.62 -12.91 -10.88
C THR A 189 7.03 -13.45 -10.60
N HIS A 190 7.73 -12.88 -9.61
CA HIS A 190 9.11 -13.25 -9.25
C HIS A 190 9.16 -13.84 -7.84
N THR A 191 9.99 -14.87 -7.63
CA THR A 191 10.26 -15.42 -6.28
C THR A 191 11.14 -14.46 -5.48
N ASP A 192 11.35 -14.73 -4.19
CA ASP A 192 12.25 -13.90 -3.36
C ASP A 192 13.67 -13.86 -3.93
N GLU A 193 14.21 -15.00 -4.34
CA GLU A 193 15.56 -15.09 -4.90
C GLU A 193 15.71 -14.28 -6.19
N GLU A 194 14.66 -14.24 -7.02
CA GLU A 194 14.63 -13.45 -8.24
C GLU A 194 14.46 -11.95 -7.95
N LEU A 195 13.78 -11.60 -6.85
CA LEU A 195 13.64 -10.22 -6.41
C LEU A 195 14.94 -9.67 -5.83
N ASP A 196 15.75 -10.49 -5.16
CA ASP A 196 17.10 -10.11 -4.71
C ASP A 196 17.94 -9.61 -5.89
N GLU A 197 17.91 -10.32 -7.02
CA GLU A 197 18.60 -9.92 -8.26
C GLU A 197 18.00 -8.64 -8.87
N ILE A 198 16.67 -8.49 -8.84
CA ILE A 198 15.97 -7.31 -9.41
C ILE A 198 16.24 -6.05 -8.58
N PHE A 199 16.35 -6.18 -7.27
CA PHE A 199 16.60 -5.07 -6.35
C PHE A 199 18.09 -4.76 -6.16
N ASP A 200 18.99 -5.56 -6.74
CA ASP A 200 20.43 -5.33 -6.70
C ASP A 200 20.80 -3.97 -7.37
N PRO A 201 21.50 -3.07 -6.65
CA PRO A 201 22.01 -1.82 -7.20
C PRO A 201 22.87 -1.93 -8.46
N GLU A 202 23.61 -3.03 -8.64
CA GLU A 202 24.49 -3.25 -9.80
C GLU A 202 23.71 -3.66 -11.06
N TYR A 203 22.57 -4.33 -10.88
CA TYR A 203 21.68 -4.79 -11.95
C TYR A 203 20.46 -3.88 -12.14
N LEU A 204 20.38 -2.79 -11.37
CA LEU A 204 19.21 -1.95 -11.22
C LEU A 204 18.42 -1.85 -12.53
N TYR A 205 17.27 -2.52 -12.49
CA TYR A 205 16.10 -2.54 -13.37
C TYR A 205 15.73 -1.19 -14.03
N VAL A 206 16.33 -0.14 -13.50
CA VAL A 206 16.52 1.19 -14.05
C VAL A 206 16.93 1.16 -15.52
N GLU A 207 17.65 0.19 -16.09
CA GLU A 207 17.90 0.20 -17.55
C GLU A 207 16.63 -0.01 -18.39
N ALA A 208 15.72 -0.90 -17.98
CA ALA A 208 14.46 -1.13 -18.68
C ALA A 208 13.51 0.08 -18.54
N PHE A 209 13.43 0.70 -17.36
CA PHE A 209 12.66 1.94 -17.15
C PHE A 209 13.36 3.21 -17.70
N ARG A 210 14.70 3.28 -17.71
CA ARG A 210 15.49 4.37 -18.35
C ARG A 210 15.39 4.31 -19.86
N THR A 211 15.35 3.12 -20.46
CA THR A 211 15.28 3.04 -21.92
C THR A 211 13.98 3.66 -22.44
N VAL A 212 12.88 3.49 -21.69
CA VAL A 212 11.57 4.11 -21.99
C VAL A 212 11.54 5.60 -21.58
N GLY A 213 12.30 6.00 -20.56
CA GLY A 213 12.29 7.36 -19.99
C GLY A 213 13.40 8.34 -20.41
N TRP A 214 14.50 7.91 -21.04
CA TRP A 214 15.70 8.75 -21.23
C TRP A 214 16.28 8.83 -22.64
N ARG A 215 16.17 7.80 -23.49
CA ARG A 215 16.72 7.90 -24.86
C ARG A 215 15.78 8.56 -25.87
N GLY A 216 14.47 8.58 -25.62
CA GLY A 216 13.48 9.20 -26.49
C GLY A 216 13.32 10.72 -26.33
N THR A 217 13.89 11.31 -25.28
CA THR A 217 13.61 12.71 -24.88
C THR A 217 14.44 13.76 -25.59
N LEU A 218 15.47 13.39 -26.35
CA LEU A 218 16.16 14.33 -27.25
C LEU A 218 15.33 14.66 -28.51
N LYS A 219 14.27 13.88 -28.80
CA LYS A 219 13.35 14.09 -29.93
C LYS A 219 11.87 14.19 -29.54
N GLY A 220 11.54 14.28 -28.24
CA GLY A 220 10.15 14.41 -27.77
C GLY A 220 9.30 13.14 -27.83
N GLN A 221 9.93 11.95 -27.83
CA GLN A 221 9.27 10.65 -27.94
C GLN A 221 9.65 9.70 -26.79
N GLY A 222 9.35 10.07 -25.54
CA GLY A 222 9.55 9.20 -24.35
C GLY A 222 8.23 8.93 -23.62
N VAL A 223 8.03 7.71 -23.12
CA VAL A 223 6.85 7.21 -22.35
C VAL A 223 5.47 7.53 -22.96
N LEU A 224 5.39 7.73 -24.27
CA LEU A 224 4.15 7.94 -25.02
C LEU A 224 3.99 6.92 -26.16
N ASP A 225 4.91 5.96 -26.26
CA ASP A 225 4.85 4.88 -27.24
C ASP A 225 4.32 3.60 -26.58
N PRO A 226 3.10 3.14 -26.93
CA PRO A 226 2.53 1.88 -26.44
C PRO A 226 3.46 0.68 -26.61
N ALA A 227 4.26 0.65 -27.69
CA ALA A 227 5.16 -0.46 -27.96
C ALA A 227 6.32 -0.53 -26.95
N GLN A 228 6.84 0.62 -26.50
CA GLN A 228 7.89 0.66 -25.48
C GLN A 228 7.39 0.21 -24.11
N LEU A 229 6.16 0.56 -23.75
CA LEU A 229 5.52 0.09 -22.52
C LEU A 229 5.29 -1.43 -22.55
N GLU A 230 4.81 -1.96 -23.68
CA GLU A 230 4.64 -3.40 -23.85
C GLU A 230 5.99 -4.13 -23.76
N LEU A 231 7.02 -3.65 -24.46
CA LEU A 231 8.39 -4.21 -24.37
C LEU A 231 8.95 -4.15 -22.94
N CYS A 232 8.69 -3.06 -22.22
CA CYS A 232 9.06 -2.94 -20.81
C CYS A 232 8.42 -4.07 -20.01
N LEU A 233 7.10 -4.23 -20.09
CA LEU A 233 6.38 -5.30 -19.41
C LEU A 233 6.82 -6.71 -19.85
N GLU A 234 7.17 -6.90 -21.12
CA GLU A 234 7.66 -8.18 -21.63
C GLU A 234 8.99 -8.61 -21.02
N ARG A 235 9.90 -7.65 -20.81
CA ARG A 235 11.22 -7.87 -20.19
C ARG A 235 11.14 -8.06 -18.68
N ASN A 236 10.16 -7.40 -18.06
CA ASN A 236 10.12 -7.17 -16.63
C ASN A 236 9.13 -8.06 -15.89
N VAL A 237 8.02 -8.44 -16.52
CA VAL A 237 6.94 -9.21 -15.89
C VAL A 237 6.85 -10.55 -16.59
N LYS A 238 6.89 -11.66 -15.85
CA LYS A 238 6.76 -12.99 -16.46
C LYS A 238 5.38 -13.20 -17.06
N ASP A 239 5.30 -14.02 -18.09
CA ASP A 239 4.07 -14.31 -18.83
C ASP A 239 3.19 -15.34 -18.10
N LEU A 240 2.73 -14.95 -16.92
CA LEU A 240 1.91 -15.74 -16.01
C LEU A 240 0.49 -15.18 -15.91
N THR A 241 -0.45 -16.06 -15.59
CA THR A 241 -1.79 -15.69 -15.13
C THR A 241 -1.75 -15.31 -13.64
N PHE A 242 -2.81 -14.70 -13.12
CA PHE A 242 -2.89 -14.35 -11.70
C PHE A 242 -2.85 -15.58 -10.78
N GLU A 243 -3.45 -16.69 -11.20
CA GLU A 243 -3.40 -17.97 -10.49
C GLU A 243 -1.98 -18.54 -10.47
N GLU A 244 -1.34 -18.67 -11.64
CA GLU A 244 0.05 -19.16 -11.74
C GLU A 244 1.04 -18.28 -10.95
N ALA A 245 0.83 -16.95 -10.95
CA ALA A 245 1.64 -16.01 -10.19
C ALA A 245 1.47 -16.21 -8.67
N PHE A 246 0.23 -16.43 -8.21
CA PHE A 246 -0.06 -16.69 -6.80
C PHE A 246 0.51 -18.04 -6.35
N GLU A 247 0.35 -19.10 -7.14
CA GLU A 247 0.92 -20.42 -6.83
C GLU A 247 2.46 -20.38 -6.78
N ARG A 248 3.08 -19.59 -7.66
CA ARG A 248 4.54 -19.44 -7.72
C ARG A 248 5.11 -18.67 -6.53
N THR A 249 4.43 -17.62 -6.07
CA THR A 249 5.03 -16.63 -5.14
C THR A 249 4.33 -16.53 -3.79
N GLY A 250 3.12 -17.06 -3.65
CA GLY A 250 2.24 -16.85 -2.49
C GLY A 250 1.70 -15.42 -2.35
N ARG A 251 2.06 -14.50 -3.26
CA ARG A 251 1.64 -13.08 -3.19
C ARG A 251 0.31 -12.84 -3.86
N ARG A 252 -0.60 -12.23 -3.13
CA ARG A 252 -1.95 -11.89 -3.59
C ARG A 252 -1.90 -10.53 -4.29
N ILE A 253 -1.47 -10.53 -5.55
CA ILE A 253 -1.40 -9.31 -6.35
C ILE A 253 -2.77 -8.92 -6.91
N ASN A 254 -3.01 -7.62 -6.98
CA ASN A 254 -4.27 -7.02 -7.39
C ASN A 254 -3.98 -5.87 -8.36
N ILE A 255 -4.63 -5.88 -9.52
CA ILE A 255 -4.48 -4.82 -10.53
C ILE A 255 -5.84 -4.20 -10.82
N THR A 256 -5.94 -2.89 -10.68
CA THR A 256 -7.17 -2.15 -11.02
C THR A 256 -7.20 -1.79 -12.50
N VAL A 257 -8.35 -1.99 -13.13
CA VAL A 257 -8.60 -1.58 -14.52
C VAL A 257 -9.96 -0.89 -14.63
N SER A 258 -10.02 0.15 -15.45
CA SER A 258 -11.26 0.86 -15.76
C SER A 258 -11.78 0.42 -17.12
N PRO A 259 -13.08 0.23 -17.32
CA PRO A 259 -13.61 -0.08 -18.65
C PRO A 259 -13.51 1.13 -19.57
N ALA A 260 -13.32 0.88 -20.87
CA ALA A 260 -13.42 1.93 -21.89
C ALA A 260 -14.88 2.40 -22.10
N ASP A 261 -15.84 1.51 -21.82
CA ASP A 261 -17.29 1.75 -21.91
C ASP A 261 -17.83 2.47 -20.65
N PRO A 262 -18.56 3.60 -20.80
CA PRO A 262 -19.12 4.35 -19.67
C PRO A 262 -20.12 3.57 -18.82
N HIS A 263 -20.84 2.60 -19.39
CA HIS A 263 -21.90 1.87 -18.69
C HIS A 263 -21.37 0.74 -17.79
N GLN A 264 -20.08 0.79 -17.44
CA GLN A 264 -19.42 -0.27 -16.70
C GLN A 264 -18.58 0.24 -15.53
N GLU A 265 -18.44 -0.66 -14.56
CA GLU A 265 -17.67 -0.45 -13.34
C GLU A 265 -16.22 -0.92 -13.47
N SER A 266 -15.34 -0.29 -12.69
CA SER A 266 -13.94 -0.71 -12.57
C SER A 266 -13.83 -2.15 -12.04
N ARG A 267 -12.85 -2.91 -12.52
CA ARG A 267 -12.55 -4.26 -12.03
C ARG A 267 -11.24 -4.29 -11.25
N LEU A 268 -11.22 -5.17 -10.25
CA LEU A 268 -10.02 -5.56 -9.53
C LEU A 268 -9.65 -6.97 -9.98
N LEU A 269 -8.56 -7.10 -10.74
CA LEU A 269 -8.09 -8.35 -11.29
C LEU A 269 -7.10 -8.98 -10.31
N ASN A 270 -7.33 -10.24 -9.96
CA ASN A 270 -6.47 -11.04 -9.07
C ASN A 270 -6.78 -12.53 -9.22
N ALA A 271 -6.09 -13.38 -8.46
CA ALA A 271 -6.24 -14.83 -8.50
C ALA A 271 -7.67 -15.32 -8.13
N MET A 272 -8.44 -14.54 -7.36
CA MET A 272 -9.80 -14.91 -6.96
C MET A 272 -10.87 -14.48 -7.98
N THR A 273 -10.72 -13.28 -8.54
CA THR A 273 -11.73 -12.68 -9.42
C THR A 273 -11.45 -12.90 -10.90
N SER A 274 -10.20 -13.19 -11.27
CA SER A 274 -9.75 -13.32 -12.66
C SER A 274 -8.49 -14.22 -12.74
N PRO A 275 -8.56 -15.47 -12.23
CA PRO A 275 -7.40 -16.37 -12.09
C PRO A 275 -6.61 -16.53 -13.38
N HIS A 276 -7.31 -16.77 -14.48
CA HIS A 276 -6.68 -17.11 -15.76
C HIS A 276 -6.22 -15.90 -16.58
N VAL A 277 -6.45 -14.66 -16.13
CA VAL A 277 -6.03 -13.45 -16.86
C VAL A 277 -4.52 -13.28 -16.76
N LEU A 278 -3.87 -12.95 -17.89
CA LEU A 278 -2.43 -12.67 -17.95
C LEU A 278 -2.10 -11.38 -17.18
N VAL A 279 -1.20 -11.49 -16.20
CA VAL A 279 -0.76 -10.37 -15.36
C VAL A 279 -0.14 -9.26 -16.21
N ARG A 280 0.68 -9.62 -17.21
CA ARG A 280 1.31 -8.67 -18.13
C ARG A 280 0.30 -7.81 -18.88
N LYS A 281 -0.77 -8.42 -19.41
CA LYS A 281 -1.84 -7.68 -20.13
C LYS A 281 -2.73 -6.88 -19.18
N ALA A 282 -2.96 -7.37 -17.96
CA ALA A 282 -3.64 -6.60 -16.92
C ALA A 282 -2.87 -5.32 -16.55
N SER A 283 -1.56 -5.43 -16.37
CA SER A 283 -0.68 -4.28 -16.11
C SER A 283 -0.66 -3.30 -17.28
N LEU A 284 -0.54 -3.79 -18.52
CA LEU A 284 -0.63 -2.96 -19.73
C LEU A 284 -1.96 -2.18 -19.80
N ALA A 285 -3.08 -2.84 -19.52
CA ALA A 285 -4.40 -2.20 -19.48
C ALA A 285 -4.50 -1.16 -18.36
N SER A 286 -3.95 -1.45 -17.18
CA SER A 286 -3.94 -0.53 -16.04
C SER A 286 -3.06 0.70 -16.29
N CYS A 287 -2.09 0.63 -17.20
CA CYS A 287 -1.26 1.76 -17.63
C CYS A 287 -1.81 2.51 -18.86
N ALA A 288 -2.92 2.04 -19.46
CA ALA A 288 -3.45 2.61 -20.70
C ALA A 288 -4.25 3.90 -20.43
N ILE A 289 -3.54 5.01 -20.21
CA ILE A 289 -4.14 6.33 -19.97
C ILE A 289 -4.92 6.77 -21.23
N PRO A 290 -6.23 7.09 -21.13
CA PRO A 290 -7.01 7.57 -22.27
C PRO A 290 -6.36 8.76 -22.96
N TYR A 291 -6.50 8.82 -24.29
CA TYR A 291 -5.87 9.81 -25.18
C TYR A 291 -4.35 9.70 -25.34
N VAL A 292 -3.67 8.98 -24.45
CA VAL A 292 -2.23 8.71 -24.55
C VAL A 292 -1.98 7.32 -25.14
N TYR A 293 -2.67 6.32 -24.61
CA TYR A 293 -2.55 4.93 -24.99
C TYR A 293 -3.89 4.38 -25.50
N PRO A 294 -3.87 3.48 -26.49
CA PRO A 294 -5.09 2.83 -26.95
C PRO A 294 -5.66 1.92 -25.85
N PRO A 295 -6.99 1.76 -25.76
CA PRO A 295 -7.60 0.78 -24.87
C PRO A 295 -7.10 -0.63 -25.14
N VAL A 296 -6.89 -1.40 -24.07
CA VAL A 296 -6.25 -2.72 -24.13
C VAL A 296 -7.31 -3.81 -23.93
N MET A 297 -7.32 -4.80 -24.82
CA MET A 297 -8.07 -6.03 -24.62
C MET A 297 -7.26 -6.96 -23.71
N LEU A 298 -7.90 -7.49 -22.67
CA LEU A 298 -7.26 -8.46 -21.78
C LEU A 298 -7.15 -9.83 -22.46
N TRP A 299 -6.20 -10.63 -22.00
CA TRP A 299 -5.98 -12.00 -22.46
C TRP A 299 -5.92 -12.93 -21.27
N ALA A 300 -6.34 -14.18 -21.47
CA ALA A 300 -6.33 -15.23 -20.48
C ALA A 300 -5.74 -16.52 -21.08
N LYS A 301 -5.35 -17.47 -20.22
CA LYS A 301 -5.09 -18.85 -20.65
C LYS A 301 -6.37 -19.67 -20.50
N ASN A 302 -6.70 -20.51 -21.47
CA ASN A 302 -7.78 -21.48 -21.32
C ASN A 302 -7.28 -22.70 -20.51
N ILE A 303 -8.14 -23.70 -20.32
CA ILE A 303 -7.81 -24.94 -19.60
C ILE A 303 -6.64 -25.69 -20.26
N ASP A 304 -6.50 -25.57 -21.58
CA ASP A 304 -5.43 -26.18 -22.37
C ASP A 304 -4.11 -25.38 -22.31
N GLY A 305 -4.09 -24.25 -21.59
CA GLY A 305 -2.93 -23.35 -21.47
C GLY A 305 -2.74 -22.39 -22.65
N GLU A 306 -3.64 -22.40 -23.63
CA GLU A 306 -3.58 -21.54 -24.80
C GLU A 306 -4.09 -20.12 -24.50
N LYS A 307 -3.41 -19.13 -25.09
CA LYS A 307 -3.76 -17.72 -24.92
C LYS A 307 -5.00 -17.37 -25.74
N CYS A 308 -6.06 -16.93 -25.06
CA CYS A 308 -7.31 -16.49 -25.66
C CYS A 308 -7.71 -15.08 -25.19
N PRO A 309 -8.51 -14.33 -25.97
CA PRO A 309 -9.03 -13.03 -25.53
C PRO A 309 -9.97 -13.17 -24.33
N TYR A 310 -9.77 -12.33 -23.31
CA TYR A 310 -10.63 -12.31 -22.13
C TYR A 310 -11.77 -11.29 -22.32
N ILE A 311 -12.97 -11.82 -22.57
CA ILE A 311 -14.19 -11.05 -22.89
C ILE A 311 -13.92 -10.10 -24.09
N PRO A 312 -13.84 -10.63 -25.33
CA PRO A 312 -13.36 -9.89 -26.50
C PRO A 312 -14.13 -8.60 -26.83
N SER A 313 -15.39 -8.49 -26.41
CA SER A 313 -16.21 -7.27 -26.58
C SER A 313 -15.82 -6.12 -25.65
N ARG A 314 -14.82 -6.30 -24.78
CA ARG A 314 -14.44 -5.35 -23.75
C ARG A 314 -12.99 -4.91 -23.89
N GLN A 315 -12.79 -3.61 -23.72
CA GLN A 315 -11.48 -2.98 -23.65
C GLN A 315 -11.37 -2.20 -22.35
N TRP A 316 -10.13 -2.10 -21.88
CA TRP A 316 -9.79 -1.58 -20.56
C TRP A 316 -8.78 -0.44 -20.71
N VAL A 317 -8.87 0.51 -19.79
CA VAL A 317 -8.02 1.69 -19.68
C VAL A 317 -7.55 1.83 -18.23
N ASP A 318 -6.74 2.85 -17.98
CA ASP A 318 -6.04 3.06 -16.72
C ASP A 318 -6.97 2.97 -15.48
N GLY A 319 -6.54 2.18 -14.49
CA GLY A 319 -7.27 1.91 -13.25
C GLY A 319 -7.36 3.11 -12.31
N SER A 320 -6.41 4.05 -12.40
CA SER A 320 -6.32 5.24 -11.53
C SER A 320 -7.45 6.25 -11.73
N ILE A 321 -8.19 6.13 -12.84
CA ILE A 321 -9.25 7.06 -13.23
C ILE A 321 -10.51 6.86 -12.39
N LYS A 322 -10.91 5.61 -12.16
CA LYS A 322 -12.14 5.29 -11.40
C LYS A 322 -11.85 4.80 -10.00
N ASN A 323 -10.76 4.05 -9.78
CA ASN A 323 -10.48 3.45 -8.47
C ASN A 323 -8.99 3.11 -8.30
N ASP A 324 -8.19 4.14 -7.99
CA ASP A 324 -6.74 4.01 -7.77
C ASP A 324 -6.36 3.17 -6.53
N LEU A 325 -7.18 3.19 -5.46
CA LEU A 325 -6.90 2.56 -4.17
C LEU A 325 -8.12 1.74 -3.68
N PRO A 326 -8.22 0.45 -4.03
CA PRO A 326 -9.42 -0.35 -3.83
C PRO A 326 -9.52 -0.96 -2.42
N ALA A 327 -9.29 -0.17 -1.37
CA ALA A 327 -9.19 -0.64 0.03
C ALA A 327 -10.38 -1.53 0.47
N LEU A 328 -11.62 -1.11 0.19
CA LEU A 328 -12.82 -1.88 0.54
C LEU A 328 -12.91 -3.22 -0.19
N ARG A 329 -12.40 -3.31 -1.42
CA ARG A 329 -12.38 -4.58 -2.17
C ARG A 329 -11.32 -5.52 -1.60
N LEU A 330 -10.15 -5.00 -1.23
CA LEU A 330 -9.10 -5.78 -0.55
C LEU A 330 -9.56 -6.26 0.82
N ALA A 331 -10.27 -5.42 1.58
CA ALA A 331 -10.89 -5.79 2.84
C ALA A 331 -11.87 -6.96 2.67
N ARG A 332 -12.73 -6.89 1.65
CA ARG A 332 -13.69 -7.95 1.35
C ARG A 332 -13.05 -9.27 0.89
N LEU A 333 -12.04 -9.19 0.03
CA LEU A 333 -11.45 -10.38 -0.59
C LEU A 333 -10.42 -11.07 0.31
N TYR A 334 -9.67 -10.30 1.10
CA TYR A 334 -8.48 -10.78 1.80
C TYR A 334 -8.46 -10.42 3.29
N GLY A 335 -9.50 -9.77 3.83
CA GLY A 335 -9.49 -9.33 5.24
C GLY A 335 -8.46 -8.24 5.52
N VAL A 336 -8.07 -7.45 4.50
CA VAL A 336 -7.18 -6.30 4.70
C VAL A 336 -7.89 -5.25 5.53
N ASN A 337 -7.35 -4.94 6.71
CA ASN A 337 -7.90 -3.95 7.63
C ASN A 337 -6.88 -2.87 8.05
N HIS A 338 -5.64 -3.00 7.57
CA HIS A 338 -4.58 -2.01 7.72
C HIS A 338 -3.93 -1.78 6.35
N THR A 339 -3.83 -0.52 5.93
CA THR A 339 -3.45 -0.15 4.58
C THR A 339 -2.22 0.74 4.53
N ILE A 340 -1.21 0.30 3.79
CA ILE A 340 0.00 1.05 3.49
C ILE A 340 -0.14 1.56 2.06
N VAL A 341 -0.11 2.88 1.86
CA VAL A 341 -0.26 3.50 0.55
C VAL A 341 1.03 4.18 0.16
N SER A 342 1.65 3.73 -0.93
CA SER A 342 2.68 4.50 -1.61
C SER A 342 1.98 5.42 -2.60
N GLN A 343 1.97 6.73 -2.32
CA GLN A 343 1.20 7.71 -3.08
C GLN A 343 2.11 8.62 -3.90
N THR A 344 1.96 8.52 -5.21
CA THR A 344 2.75 9.25 -6.22
C THR A 344 1.93 10.25 -7.02
N ASN A 345 0.60 10.32 -6.85
CA ASN A 345 -0.22 11.27 -7.61
C ASN A 345 0.12 12.74 -7.31
N PRO A 346 0.66 13.52 -8.27
CA PRO A 346 1.13 14.89 -8.04
C PRO A 346 0.02 15.85 -7.59
N HIS A 347 -1.22 15.57 -7.96
CA HIS A 347 -2.38 16.37 -7.61
C HIS A 347 -2.92 16.07 -6.21
N VAL A 348 -2.59 14.92 -5.62
CA VAL A 348 -3.04 14.49 -4.28
C VAL A 348 -1.97 14.78 -3.23
N VAL A 349 -0.69 14.60 -3.61
CA VAL A 349 0.48 14.80 -2.73
C VAL A 349 0.46 16.15 -1.99
N PRO A 350 0.00 17.28 -2.55
CA PRO A 350 -0.14 18.56 -1.83
C PRO A 350 -1.24 18.61 -0.76
N PHE A 351 -2.26 17.75 -0.86
CA PHE A 351 -3.43 17.74 0.02
C PHE A 351 -3.39 16.63 1.10
N ILE A 352 -2.42 15.72 1.04
CA ILE A 352 -2.14 14.76 2.13
C ILE A 352 -1.43 15.50 3.26
N SER A 353 -2.17 15.89 4.29
CA SER A 353 -1.55 16.49 5.47
C SER A 353 -0.69 15.43 6.18
N ARG A 354 0.64 15.64 6.21
CA ARG A 354 1.61 14.72 6.87
C ARG A 354 1.42 14.64 8.39
N LYS A 355 0.62 15.54 8.97
CA LYS A 355 0.17 15.48 10.36
C LYS A 355 -1.35 15.46 10.37
N ARG A 356 -1.96 14.49 11.05
CA ARG A 356 -3.35 14.61 11.50
C ARG A 356 -3.35 15.78 12.48
N ARG A 357 -3.73 16.97 12.00
CA ARG A 357 -3.78 18.19 12.81
C ARG A 357 -4.58 17.87 14.07
N GLU A 358 -4.06 18.22 15.24
CA GLU A 358 -4.87 18.30 16.45
C GLU A 358 -6.15 19.07 16.13
N LYS A 359 -7.29 18.51 16.53
CA LYS A 359 -8.62 19.02 16.20
C LYS A 359 -8.88 20.33 16.95
N ASN A 360 -8.26 21.42 16.51
CA ASN A 360 -8.62 22.77 16.95
C ASN A 360 -9.87 23.23 16.17
N ALA A 361 -10.72 24.04 16.79
CA ALA A 361 -11.98 24.50 16.22
C ALA A 361 -11.82 25.15 14.82
N VAL A 362 -10.72 25.86 14.60
CA VAL A 362 -10.37 26.47 13.29
C VAL A 362 -10.09 25.41 12.23
N GLY A 363 -9.42 24.31 12.60
CA GLY A 363 -9.16 23.19 11.69
C GLY A 363 -10.45 22.49 11.29
N TYR A 364 -11.38 22.29 12.23
CA TYR A 364 -12.70 21.73 11.95
C TYR A 364 -13.52 22.61 10.98
N LEU A 365 -13.50 23.93 11.17
CA LEU A 365 -14.19 24.87 10.27
C LEU A 365 -13.59 24.86 8.86
N LEU A 366 -12.26 24.85 8.73
CA LEU A 366 -11.60 24.75 7.42
C LEU A 366 -11.91 23.42 6.73
N ASP A 367 -11.89 22.31 7.47
CA ASP A 367 -12.26 20.99 6.93
C ASP A 367 -13.74 20.94 6.53
N MET A 368 -14.64 21.58 7.28
CA MET A 368 -16.06 21.69 6.94
C MET A 368 -16.27 22.51 5.66
N VAL A 369 -15.61 23.66 5.54
CA VAL A 369 -15.68 24.49 4.32
C VAL A 369 -15.13 23.73 3.11
N ALA A 370 -13.98 23.07 3.26
CA ALA A 370 -13.39 22.27 2.18
C ALA A 370 -14.28 21.08 1.80
N SER A 371 -14.89 20.41 2.77
CA SER A 371 -15.79 19.27 2.53
C SER A 371 -17.09 19.70 1.85
N ASN A 372 -17.68 20.81 2.29
CA ASN A 372 -18.87 21.38 1.66
C ASN A 372 -18.57 21.89 0.24
N ALA A 373 -17.40 22.51 0.02
CA ALA A 373 -16.99 22.93 -1.31
C ALA A 373 -16.83 21.73 -2.27
N ARG A 374 -16.19 20.65 -1.80
CA ARG A 374 -16.10 19.39 -2.57
C ARG A 374 -17.47 18.78 -2.85
N TYR A 375 -18.33 18.70 -1.84
CA TYR A 375 -19.68 18.15 -1.97
C TYR A 375 -20.52 18.94 -2.98
N ASN A 376 -20.52 20.28 -2.87
CA ASN A 376 -21.23 21.14 -3.80
C ASN A 376 -20.65 21.09 -5.22
N ALA A 377 -19.32 21.02 -5.36
CA ALA A 377 -18.68 20.83 -6.66
C ALA A 377 -19.06 19.48 -7.28
N GLY A 378 -19.13 18.41 -6.49
CA GLY A 378 -19.62 17.10 -6.91
C GLY A 378 -21.05 17.15 -7.44
N GLN A 379 -21.96 17.76 -6.67
CA GLN A 379 -23.38 17.92 -7.07
C GLN A 379 -23.55 18.76 -8.35
N VAL A 380 -22.77 19.82 -8.51
CA VAL A 380 -22.79 20.63 -9.74
C VAL A 380 -22.25 19.84 -10.93
N LEU A 381 -21.17 19.08 -10.74
CA LEU A 381 -20.62 18.20 -11.77
C LEU A 381 -21.62 17.11 -12.16
N GLU A 382 -22.27 16.46 -11.19
CA GLU A 382 -23.29 15.43 -11.41
C GLU A 382 -24.47 15.98 -12.24
N PHE A 383 -24.99 17.16 -11.86
CA PHE A 383 -26.05 17.84 -12.63
C PHE A 383 -25.64 18.21 -14.05
N ILE A 384 -24.39 18.64 -14.27
CA ILE A 384 -23.86 18.95 -15.60
C ILE A 384 -23.69 17.66 -16.42
N THR A 385 -23.22 16.59 -15.79
CA THR A 385 -22.99 15.29 -16.43
C THR A 385 -24.32 14.68 -16.91
N ASP A 386 -25.36 14.76 -16.08
CA ASP A 386 -26.72 14.27 -16.42
C ASP A 386 -27.41 15.05 -17.54
N LYS A 387 -27.04 16.32 -17.76
CA LYS A 387 -27.64 17.18 -18.79
C LYS A 387 -26.91 17.19 -20.13
N ILE A 388 -25.74 16.56 -20.23
CA ILE A 388 -24.94 16.58 -21.46
C ILE A 388 -25.31 15.37 -22.34
N SER A 389 -25.81 15.63 -23.54
CA SER A 389 -26.14 14.62 -24.55
C SER A 389 -24.92 14.06 -25.30
N ASN A 390 -23.74 14.69 -25.15
CA ASN A 390 -22.50 14.23 -25.78
C ASN A 390 -21.77 13.21 -24.89
N GLN A 391 -21.82 11.93 -25.30
CA GLN A 391 -21.21 10.81 -24.59
C GLN A 391 -19.73 11.03 -24.24
N GLN A 392 -18.95 11.72 -25.09
CA GLN A 392 -17.52 11.94 -24.84
C GLN A 392 -17.26 12.95 -23.70
N LEU A 393 -18.10 13.98 -23.60
CA LEU A 393 -18.04 14.97 -22.51
C LEU A 393 -18.58 14.40 -21.20
N ALA A 394 -19.66 13.61 -21.26
CA ALA A 394 -20.18 12.88 -20.11
C ALA A 394 -19.12 11.90 -19.55
N LEU A 395 -18.41 11.18 -20.42
CA LEU A 395 -17.28 10.32 -20.04
C LEU A 395 -16.14 11.10 -19.36
N LEU A 396 -15.82 12.31 -19.83
CA LEU A 396 -14.79 13.15 -19.21
C LEU A 396 -15.21 13.66 -17.83
N LEU A 397 -16.49 14.01 -17.66
CA LEU A 397 -17.04 14.55 -16.42
C LEU A 397 -17.30 13.48 -15.34
N ASP A 398 -17.79 12.30 -15.73
CA ASP A 398 -17.89 11.13 -14.83
C ASP A 398 -16.50 10.74 -14.29
N LYS A 399 -15.49 10.75 -15.18
CA LYS A 399 -14.09 10.50 -14.81
C LYS A 399 -13.50 11.59 -13.91
N THR A 400 -13.82 12.86 -14.10
CA THR A 400 -13.35 13.92 -13.18
C THR A 400 -14.07 13.86 -11.84
N HIS A 401 -15.35 13.49 -11.81
CA HIS A 401 -16.13 13.30 -10.60
C HIS A 401 -15.58 12.15 -9.73
N SER A 402 -15.25 11.00 -10.33
CA SER A 402 -14.65 9.87 -9.62
C SER A 402 -13.29 10.22 -9.00
N ILE A 403 -12.45 10.96 -9.73
CA ILE A 403 -11.14 11.44 -9.23
C ILE A 403 -11.30 12.37 -8.02
N VAL A 404 -12.34 13.20 -7.97
CA VAL A 404 -12.54 14.18 -6.89
C VAL A 404 -13.04 13.53 -5.59
N ASN A 405 -13.87 12.49 -5.68
CA ASN A 405 -14.46 11.83 -4.52
C ASN A 405 -13.61 10.69 -3.94
N GLN A 406 -12.51 10.32 -4.58
CA GLN A 406 -11.71 9.20 -4.14
C GLN A 406 -10.94 9.50 -2.85
N SER A 407 -11.01 8.58 -1.88
CA SER A 407 -10.12 8.58 -0.71
C SER A 407 -8.72 8.15 -1.14
N TYR A 408 -7.80 9.10 -1.23
CA TYR A 408 -6.39 8.83 -1.54
C TYR A 408 -5.53 8.55 -0.30
N ARG A 409 -6.15 8.15 0.82
CA ARG A 409 -5.48 7.97 2.10
C ARG A 409 -5.66 6.53 2.60
N GLY A 410 -4.55 5.91 2.98
CA GLY A 410 -4.52 4.72 3.84
C GLY A 410 -4.21 5.06 5.28
N ASP A 411 -3.99 4.03 6.09
CA ASP A 411 -3.55 4.14 7.49
C ASP A 411 -2.13 4.70 7.55
N ILE A 412 -1.25 4.18 6.69
CA ILE A 412 0.12 4.68 6.46
C ILE A 412 0.20 5.24 5.04
N ASN A 413 0.69 6.47 4.90
CA ASN A 413 0.86 7.11 3.59
C ASN A 413 2.32 7.48 3.39
N ILE A 414 2.97 6.82 2.43
CA ILE A 414 4.34 7.07 2.02
C ILE A 414 4.27 7.99 0.79
N VAL A 415 4.76 9.22 0.95
CA VAL A 415 4.71 10.26 -0.07
C VAL A 415 6.10 10.83 -0.36
N PRO A 416 6.40 11.22 -1.61
CA PRO A 416 7.67 11.86 -1.93
C PRO A 416 7.83 13.20 -1.21
N PRO A 417 9.06 13.62 -0.89
CA PRO A 417 9.31 14.88 -0.20
C PRO A 417 8.82 16.09 -1.01
N ARG A 418 8.04 16.97 -0.35
CA ARG A 418 7.56 18.22 -0.96
C ARG A 418 8.68 19.24 -1.04
N ASN A 419 9.34 19.34 -2.19
CA ASN A 419 10.12 20.53 -2.53
C ASN A 419 9.23 21.48 -3.37
N PRO A 420 8.90 22.70 -2.90
CA PRO A 420 8.01 23.61 -3.62
C PRO A 420 8.52 24.01 -5.01
N GLY A 421 9.84 23.94 -5.26
CA GLY A 421 10.43 24.11 -6.60
C GLY A 421 10.39 22.86 -7.49
N ASN A 422 9.91 21.72 -6.96
CA ASN A 422 9.90 20.44 -7.66
C ASN A 422 8.52 20.04 -8.20
N VAL A 423 7.42 20.77 -8.06
CA VAL A 423 6.14 20.33 -8.66
C VAL A 423 6.27 20.15 -10.19
N PHE A 424 7.07 21.00 -10.85
CA PHE A 424 7.42 20.85 -12.26
C PHE A 424 8.58 19.87 -12.52
N LYS A 425 9.45 19.57 -11.54
CA LYS A 425 10.46 18.48 -11.61
C LYS A 425 9.90 17.09 -11.27
N ILE A 426 8.79 17.02 -10.56
CA ILE A 426 8.01 15.79 -10.32
C ILE A 426 7.36 15.33 -11.64
N ILE A 427 7.12 16.27 -12.55
CA ILE A 427 6.71 16.02 -13.93
C ILE A 427 7.96 15.78 -14.83
N ALA A 428 9.13 16.30 -14.47
CA ALA A 428 10.37 16.13 -15.22
C ALA A 428 11.34 15.13 -14.56
N ASN A 429 11.24 13.88 -15.01
CA ASN A 429 12.23 12.79 -14.98
C ASN A 429 13.17 12.73 -13.75
N ALA A 430 12.92 11.74 -12.88
CA ALA A 430 13.83 11.35 -11.81
C ALA A 430 15.24 11.04 -12.35
N LYS A 431 16.26 11.50 -11.63
CA LYS A 431 17.66 11.20 -11.89
C LYS A 431 18.08 9.92 -11.14
N PRO A 432 19.16 9.24 -11.57
CA PRO A 432 19.73 8.10 -10.85
C PRO A 432 20.09 8.42 -9.40
N SER A 433 20.46 9.66 -9.11
CA SER A 433 20.74 10.17 -7.77
C SER A 433 19.50 10.28 -6.87
N ASP A 434 18.29 10.10 -7.42
CA ASP A 434 17.03 10.21 -6.67
C ASP A 434 16.52 8.83 -6.19
N VAL A 435 17.21 7.74 -6.58
CA VAL A 435 16.89 6.34 -6.24
C VAL A 435 17.97 5.72 -5.33
N ALA A 436 19.10 6.42 -5.14
CA ALA A 436 20.20 6.02 -4.28
C ALA A 436 19.96 6.46 -2.82
#